data_AF-A0AAV5TGQ7-F1
#
_entry.id   AF-A0AAV5TGQ7-F1
#
_cell.length_a   1.000
_cell.length_b   1.000
_cell.length_c   1.000
_cell.angle_alpha   90.00
_cell.angle_beta   90.00
_cell.angle_gamma   90.00
#
_symmetry.space_group_name_H-M   'P 1'
#
loop_
_entity.id
_entity.type
_entity.pdbx_description
1 polymer ?
#
loop_
_entity_poly.entity_id
_entity_poly.type
_entity_poly.pdbx_seq_one_letter_code
_entity_poly.pdbx_strand_id
1 'polypeptide(L)'
;HKLKETRDLINRKNLSEEEFLAVAVLIFWTTTDLNVSEEINEMGERYRGEILKELHAYYREEMRLTDYATRLGELMMLMQVFERTKELKEHFELLRLYNIMTDDNFIYRLQKDLTIK
;
A
#
# COMPACT_ATOMS: atom_id res chain seq x y z
N HIS A 1 3.07 -8.11 -17.82
CA HIS A 1 4.50 -8.29 -17.49
C HIS A 1 4.80 -7.72 -16.10
N LYS A 2 4.70 -6.39 -15.89
CA LYS A 2 4.90 -5.71 -14.59
C LYS A 2 4.15 -6.31 -13.38
N LEU A 3 2.85 -6.59 -13.48
CA LEU A 3 2.08 -7.15 -12.34
C LEU A 3 2.60 -8.52 -11.86
N LYS A 4 3.09 -9.34 -12.80
CA LYS A 4 3.69 -10.64 -12.47
C LYS A 4 5.03 -10.44 -11.76
N GLU A 5 5.84 -9.50 -12.22
CA GLU A 5 7.12 -9.13 -11.58
C GLU A 5 6.92 -8.55 -10.17
N THR A 6 5.92 -7.70 -9.98
CA THR A 6 5.53 -7.18 -8.65
C THR A 6 5.10 -8.30 -7.72
N ARG A 7 4.26 -9.23 -8.19
CA ARG A 7 3.84 -10.38 -7.40
C ARG A 7 5.02 -11.28 -7.03
N ASP A 8 5.91 -11.52 -7.98
CA ASP A 8 7.10 -12.34 -7.75
C ASP A 8 8.09 -11.63 -6.79
N LEU A 9 8.18 -10.30 -6.82
CA LEU A 9 8.94 -9.49 -5.85
C LEU A 9 8.37 -9.63 -4.44
N ILE A 10 7.05 -9.48 -4.26
CA ILE A 10 6.38 -9.63 -2.96
C ILE A 10 6.59 -11.05 -2.43
N ASN A 11 6.41 -12.08 -3.27
CA ASN A 11 6.63 -13.46 -2.89
C ASN A 11 8.09 -13.74 -2.48
N ARG A 12 9.07 -13.16 -3.18
CA ARG A 12 10.49 -13.31 -2.85
C ARG A 12 10.85 -12.67 -1.51
N LYS A 13 10.11 -11.65 -1.07
CA LYS A 13 10.37 -10.99 0.22
C LYS A 13 9.96 -11.86 1.41
N ASN A 14 9.13 -12.89 1.18
CA ASN A 14 8.72 -13.87 2.17
C ASN A 14 8.30 -13.17 3.47
N LEU A 15 7.28 -12.31 3.35
CA LEU A 15 6.77 -11.54 4.48
C LEU A 15 6.08 -12.47 5.47
N SER A 16 6.27 -12.23 6.76
CA SER A 16 5.42 -12.80 7.80
C SER A 16 4.01 -12.20 7.73
N GLU A 17 3.07 -12.80 8.46
CA GLU A 17 1.72 -12.26 8.56
C GLU A 17 1.72 -10.87 9.23
N GLU A 18 2.54 -10.71 10.27
CA GLU A 18 2.71 -9.44 11.00
C GLU A 18 3.30 -8.35 10.09
N GLU A 19 4.33 -8.69 9.31
CA GLU A 19 4.93 -7.79 8.33
C GLU A 19 3.93 -7.38 7.25
N PHE A 20 3.12 -8.33 6.76
CA PHE A 20 2.10 -8.06 5.75
C PHE A 20 1.00 -7.12 6.28
N LEU A 21 0.50 -7.37 7.49
CA LEU A 21 -0.50 -6.52 8.14
C LEU A 21 0.06 -5.12 8.42
N ALA A 22 1.31 -5.02 8.88
CA ALA A 22 1.96 -3.75 9.10
C ALA A 22 2.06 -2.93 7.80
N VAL A 23 2.47 -3.55 6.69
CA VAL A 23 2.50 -2.89 5.37
C VAL A 23 1.11 -2.42 4.94
N ALA A 24 0.08 -3.24 5.13
CA ALA A 24 -1.30 -2.87 4.76
C ALA A 24 -1.80 -1.64 5.53
N VAL A 25 -1.56 -1.59 6.84
CA VAL A 25 -1.91 -0.45 7.69
C VAL A 25 -1.11 0.80 7.31
N LEU A 26 0.20 0.65 7.08
CA LEU A 26 1.05 1.75 6.66
C LEU A 26 0.58 2.36 5.34
N ILE A 27 0.29 1.53 4.34
CA ILE A 27 -0.24 1.99 3.04
C ILE A 27 -1.60 2.66 3.21
N PHE A 28 -2.50 2.07 4.00
CA PHE A 28 -3.83 2.63 4.23
C PHE A 28 -3.77 4.05 4.83
N TRP A 29 -2.88 4.25 5.80
CA TRP A 29 -2.70 5.55 6.44
C TRP A 29 -1.80 6.51 5.67
N THR A 30 -1.24 6.14 4.52
CA THR A 30 -0.50 7.08 3.63
C THR A 30 -1.48 8.05 2.97
N THR A 31 -1.86 9.08 3.71
CA THR A 31 -2.79 10.13 3.28
C THR A 31 -2.11 11.38 2.71
N THR A 32 -0.77 11.39 2.60
CA THR A 32 0.03 12.58 2.25
C THR A 32 -0.38 13.24 0.93
N ASP A 33 -0.88 12.45 -0.02
CA ASP A 33 -1.33 12.93 -1.34
C ASP A 33 -2.86 13.17 -1.41
N LEU A 34 -3.59 12.98 -0.30
CA LEU A 34 -5.04 13.11 -0.24
C LEU A 34 -5.45 14.42 0.45
N ASN A 35 -6.49 15.08 -0.08
CA ASN A 35 -7.07 16.26 0.54
C ASN A 35 -8.01 15.87 1.70
N VAL A 36 -7.44 15.30 2.77
CA VAL A 36 -8.16 14.90 3.99
C VAL A 36 -8.07 15.97 5.07
N SER A 37 -8.97 15.91 6.06
CA SER A 37 -8.95 16.85 7.18
C SER A 37 -7.69 16.69 8.04
N GLU A 38 -7.34 17.74 8.78
CA GLU A 38 -6.20 17.73 9.70
C GLU A 38 -6.35 16.61 10.75
N GLU A 39 -7.55 16.37 11.26
CA GLU A 39 -7.79 15.29 12.23
C GLU A 39 -7.49 13.90 11.66
N ILE A 40 -7.78 13.68 10.37
CA ILE A 40 -7.48 12.41 9.69
C ILE A 40 -5.97 12.26 9.48
N ASN A 41 -5.27 13.34 9.13
CA ASN A 41 -3.81 13.31 9.02
C ASN A 41 -3.13 13.03 10.36
N GLU A 42 -3.57 13.67 11.44
CA GLU A 42 -3.07 13.40 12.79
C GLU A 42 -3.31 11.94 13.21
N MET A 43 -4.49 11.41 12.88
CA MET A 43 -4.82 10.01 13.11
C MET A 43 -3.92 9.07 12.30
N GLY A 44 -3.65 9.39 11.04
CA GLY A 44 -2.71 8.65 10.19
C GLY A 44 -1.30 8.64 10.75
N GLU A 45 -0.77 9.79 11.18
CA GLU A 45 0.55 9.87 11.82
C GLU A 45 0.63 9.02 13.09
N ARG A 46 -0.41 9.08 13.93
CA ARG A 46 -0.48 8.29 15.17
C ARG A 46 -0.42 6.79 14.86
N TYR A 47 -1.28 6.30 13.97
CA TYR A 47 -1.33 4.87 13.64
C TYR A 47 -0.06 4.38 12.94
N ARG A 48 0.54 5.18 12.05
CA ARG A 48 1.85 4.87 11.46
C ARG A 48 2.93 4.77 12.54
N GLY A 49 2.92 5.68 13.51
CA GLY A 49 3.86 5.66 14.63
C GLY A 49 3.69 4.42 15.51
N GLU A 50 2.45 4.01 15.79
CA GLU A 50 2.15 2.81 16.58
C GLU A 50 2.57 1.53 15.87
N ILE A 51 2.21 1.36 14.60
CA ILE A 51 2.55 0.13 13.86
C ILE A 51 4.06 -0.02 13.66
N LEU A 52 4.81 1.08 13.50
CA LEU A 52 6.28 1.02 13.42
C LEU A 52 6.92 0.61 14.75
N LYS A 53 6.32 0.97 15.89
CA LYS A 53 6.77 0.51 17.22
C LYS A 53 6.46 -0.97 17.42
N GLU A 54 5.28 -1.42 17.01
CA GLU A 54 4.93 -2.85 17.06
C GLU A 54 5.85 -3.68 16.17
N LEU A 55 6.13 -3.21 14.95
CA LEU A 55 7.05 -3.88 14.04
C LEU A 55 8.49 -3.92 14.59
N HIS A 56 8.94 -2.86 15.27
CA HIS A 56 10.20 -2.88 16.00
C HIS A 56 10.23 -3.95 17.10
N ALA A 57 9.18 -4.01 17.93
CA ALA A 57 9.08 -5.00 19.00
C ALA A 57 9.06 -6.42 18.43
N TYR A 58 8.25 -6.67 17.39
CA TYR A 58 8.20 -7.95 16.68
C TYR A 58 9.58 -8.40 16.19
N TYR A 59 10.33 -7.51 15.53
CA TYR A 59 11.67 -7.85 15.05
C TYR A 59 12.66 -8.15 16.18
N ARG A 60 12.57 -7.44 17.30
CA ARG A 60 13.50 -7.58 18.43
C ARG A 60 13.18 -8.76 19.33
N GLU A 61 11.91 -8.96 19.63
CA GLU A 61 11.45 -9.89 20.66
C GLU A 61 11.10 -11.25 20.08
N GLU A 62 10.36 -11.28 18.98
CA GLU A 62 9.90 -12.53 18.35
C GLU A 62 10.92 -13.07 17.35
N MET A 63 11.33 -12.25 16.37
CA MET A 63 12.31 -12.67 15.36
C MET A 63 13.76 -12.65 15.87
N ARG A 64 14.01 -12.00 17.02
CA ARG A 64 15.33 -11.86 17.65
C ARG A 64 16.42 -11.31 16.71
N LEU A 65 16.03 -10.37 15.86
CA LEU A 65 16.94 -9.72 14.92
C LEU A 65 17.74 -8.62 15.62
N THR A 66 19.06 -8.74 15.59
CA THR A 66 19.98 -7.74 16.15
C THR A 66 20.12 -6.51 15.27
N ASP A 67 20.10 -6.68 13.95
CA ASP A 67 20.12 -5.61 12.94
C ASP A 67 18.94 -5.78 11.96
N TYR A 68 17.75 -5.41 12.42
CA TYR A 68 16.53 -5.48 11.60
C TYR A 68 16.40 -4.28 10.65
N ALA A 69 17.31 -3.29 10.69
CA ALA A 69 17.19 -2.07 9.90
C ALA A 69 17.15 -2.37 8.40
N THR A 70 17.92 -3.37 7.96
CA THR A 70 17.91 -3.85 6.58
C THR A 70 16.54 -4.41 6.20
N ARG A 71 15.96 -5.29 7.03
CA ARG A 71 14.63 -5.89 6.80
C ARG A 71 13.53 -4.83 6.78
N LEU A 72 13.57 -3.89 7.71
CA LEU A 72 12.65 -2.75 7.75
C LEU A 72 12.77 -1.91 6.48
N GLY A 73 13.99 -1.59 6.04
CA GLY A 73 14.22 -0.86 4.79
C GLY A 73 13.66 -1.59 3.57
N GLU A 74 13.84 -2.91 3.49
CA GLU A 74 13.22 -3.73 2.45
C GLU A 74 11.69 -3.68 2.46
N LEU A 75 11.10 -3.66 3.65
CA LEU A 75 9.65 -3.56 3.85
C LEU A 75 9.12 -2.17 3.46
N MET A 76 9.85 -1.10 3.79
CA MET A 76 9.50 0.27 3.36
C MET A 76 9.56 0.42 1.83
N MET A 77 10.54 -0.21 1.15
CA MET A 77 10.62 -0.19 -0.32
C MET A 77 9.41 -0.86 -1.00
N LEU A 78 8.79 -1.86 -0.36
CA LEU A 78 7.57 -2.47 -0.89
C LEU A 78 6.41 -1.48 -0.94
N MET A 79 6.30 -0.55 0.00
CA MET A 79 5.23 0.47 -0.01
C MET A 79 5.26 1.30 -1.30
N GLN A 80 6.45 1.63 -1.82
CA GLN A 80 6.62 2.36 -3.08
C GLN A 80 6.09 1.61 -4.31
N VAL A 81 6.00 0.28 -4.23
CA VAL A 81 5.42 -0.53 -5.30
C VAL A 81 3.90 -0.33 -5.37
N PHE A 82 3.26 -0.05 -4.24
CA PHE A 82 1.81 0.19 -4.15
C PHE A 82 1.41 1.62 -4.57
N GLU A 83 2.30 2.60 -4.40
CA GLU A 83 2.11 3.97 -4.92
C GLU A 83 1.99 4.04 -6.46
N ARG A 84 2.52 3.03 -7.17
CA ARG A 84 2.44 2.94 -8.65
C ARG A 84 1.04 2.58 -9.18
N THR A 85 0.05 2.39 -8.30
CA THR A 85 -1.34 2.13 -8.69
C THR A 85 -2.04 3.33 -9.34
N LYS A 86 -1.43 4.53 -9.35
CA LYS A 86 -1.88 5.66 -10.20
C LYS A 86 -1.93 5.28 -11.69
N GLU A 87 -1.05 4.39 -12.16
CA GLU A 87 -1.08 3.84 -13.53
C GLU A 87 -2.38 3.05 -13.81
N LEU A 88 -3.01 2.48 -12.78
CA LEU A 88 -4.21 1.63 -12.92
C LEU A 88 -5.43 2.45 -13.38
N LYS A 89 -5.57 3.68 -12.87
CA LYS A 89 -6.62 4.62 -13.28
C LYS A 89 -6.56 4.95 -14.77
N GLU A 90 -5.37 5.28 -15.26
CA GLU A 90 -5.16 5.60 -16.69
C GLU A 90 -5.49 4.39 -17.59
N HIS A 91 -5.16 3.17 -17.14
CA HIS A 91 -5.54 1.96 -17.86
C HIS A 91 -7.06 1.73 -17.88
N PHE A 92 -7.77 1.98 -16.77
CA PHE A 92 -9.23 1.87 -16.73
C PHE A 92 -9.91 2.88 -17.66
N GLU A 93 -9.41 4.12 -17.73
CA GLU A 93 -9.90 5.14 -18.66
C GLU A 93 -9.65 4.76 -20.13
N LEU A 94 -8.48 4.21 -20.46
CA LEU A 94 -8.20 3.69 -21.80
C LEU A 94 -9.14 2.55 -22.19
N LEU A 95 -9.39 1.60 -21.28
CA LEU A 95 -10.29 0.48 -21.52
C LEU A 95 -11.75 0.94 -21.70
N ARG A 96 -12.16 2.04 -21.05
CA ARG A 96 -13.42 2.73 -21.34
C ARG A 96 -13.44 3.32 -22.75
N LEU A 97 -12.39 4.04 -23.16
CA LEU A 97 -12.29 4.62 -24.50
C LEU A 97 -12.34 3.57 -25.62
N TYR A 98 -11.73 2.40 -25.40
CA TYR A 98 -11.79 1.26 -26.33
C TYR A 98 -13.10 0.47 -26.25
N ASN A 99 -14.07 0.89 -25.42
CA ASN A 99 -15.36 0.24 -25.23
C ASN A 99 -15.25 -1.23 -24.73
N ILE A 100 -14.13 -1.56 -24.08
CA ILE A 100 -13.87 -2.88 -23.49
C ILE A 100 -14.52 -2.96 -22.10
N MET A 101 -14.56 -1.84 -21.38
CA MET A 101 -15.32 -1.69 -20.13
C MET A 101 -16.33 -0.55 -20.27
N THR A 102 -17.56 -0.81 -19.82
CA THR A 102 -18.63 0.18 -19.77
C THR A 102 -18.66 0.89 -18.43
N ASP A 103 -19.32 2.04 -18.38
CA ASP A 103 -19.50 2.82 -17.14
C ASP A 103 -20.23 2.04 -16.04
N ASP A 104 -21.00 1.00 -16.40
CA ASP A 104 -21.69 0.13 -15.45
C ASP A 104 -20.78 -0.93 -14.80
N ASN A 105 -19.55 -1.08 -15.29
CA ASN A 105 -18.60 -2.01 -14.73
C ASN A 105 -18.29 -1.63 -13.27
N PHE A 106 -18.54 -2.56 -12.35
CA PHE A 106 -18.35 -2.36 -10.91
C PHE A 106 -16.97 -1.80 -10.55
N ILE A 107 -15.91 -2.31 -11.19
CA ILE A 107 -14.53 -1.89 -10.91
C ILE A 107 -14.28 -0.47 -11.40
N TYR A 108 -14.85 -0.10 -12.54
CA TYR A 108 -14.76 1.25 -13.09
C TYR A 108 -15.49 2.27 -12.21
N ARG A 109 -16.73 1.95 -11.78
CA ARG A 109 -17.48 2.82 -10.84
C ARG A 109 -16.75 3.01 -9.52
N LEU A 110 -16.24 1.92 -8.94
CA LEU A 110 -15.49 1.97 -7.69
C LEU A 110 -14.28 2.91 -7.79
N GLN A 111 -13.51 2.82 -8.87
CA GLN A 111 -12.38 3.71 -9.12
C GLN A 111 -12.80 5.16 -9.36
N LYS A 112 -13.88 5.39 -10.12
CA LYS A 112 -14.41 6.73 -10.40
C LYS A 112 -14.88 7.42 -9.11
N ASP A 113 -15.63 6.72 -8.27
CA ASP A 113 -16.17 7.25 -7.02
C ASP A 113 -15.06 7.58 -5.99
N LEU A 114 -13.95 6.83 -6.02
CA LEU A 114 -12.75 7.12 -5.23
C LEU A 114 -11.98 8.38 -5.70
N THR A 115 -12.25 8.88 -6.91
CA THR A 115 -11.56 10.04 -7.50
C THR A 115 -12.35 11.36 -7.34
N ILE A 116 -13.61 11.32 -6.91
CA ILE A 116 -14.49 12.50 -6.80
C ILE A 116 -14.47 13.10 -5.36
N LYS A 117 -13.51 12.71 -4.51
CA LYS A 117 -13.19 13.40 -3.26
C LYS A 117 -11.83 14.09 -3.37
#